data_AF-A0A2E2Q1U2-F1
#
_entry.id   AF-A0A2E2Q1U2-F1
#
_cell.length_a   1.000
_cell.length_b   1.000
_cell.length_c   1.000
_cell.angle_alpha   90.00
_cell.angle_beta   90.00
_cell.angle_gamma   90.00
#
_symmetry.space_group_name_H-M   'P 1'
#
loop_
_entity.id
_entity.type
_entity.pdbx_description
1 polymer ?
#
loop_
_entity_poly.entity_id
_entity_poly.type
_entity_poly.pdbx_seq_one_letter_code
_entity_poly.pdbx_strand_id
1 'polypeptide(L)'
;MSSFLPALTTPYAAGGRLPRGAWRPGRDRRAEHQPAPPAGLREDGGRHRVAVVGGGIAGLAAATALAERGVRVELLESTSRLGGRVASWQVEVDGSSVAMSRGFHAFFRQYYNLRALLRRADPSLTALRAVEDYPLLAAEGMRDSFTHIPRTPPWSVMGFVLRSPSFTARDLARVDVAEALGLLDVAFPNTFSALDGRSAADVLDQLRFPDRARHLALEVFARSFFADPRDFSGGELVAMFHTYFLGSAEGLLFDVAADDFDTALWSPLSAHLQRLGASVTLDSPVRSLEEHDEGVVVVTDDRTLEVDAVVVATDRRPLQRLVEGAPWLGASDPAWRERLTGLGHAPPFGVWRLWLDRPAPRDAAPFLGTSGFGPLDNISFLEMLEDGARDWAVRHGGSVVELHAYALPADLAVDEAALREVLWRELLRVHPGLDGARVLGEELLVREDCPLVGTDPWATRPGVRTPDPRVVLAGDGIRCELPVALMERAATTGFQAADTLLARWDVAGHGTWSPPLRGRVPGAGALRRILSRG
;
A
#
# COMPACT_ATOMS: atom_id res chain seq x y z
N MET A 1 -13.84 0.15 34.83
CA MET A 1 -13.77 -0.05 33.36
C MET A 1 -12.50 0.62 32.81
N SER A 2 -11.33 0.21 33.30
CA SER A 2 -10.01 0.69 32.84
C SER A 2 -9.02 -0.45 33.09
N SER A 3 -8.82 -1.36 32.12
CA SER A 3 -7.76 -2.39 32.21
C SER A 3 -7.46 -3.17 30.92
N PHE A 4 -7.86 -2.74 29.71
CA PHE A 4 -7.61 -3.50 28.47
C PHE A 4 -6.58 -2.90 27.50
N LEU A 5 -5.95 -1.77 27.86
CA LEU A 5 -4.91 -1.11 27.03
C LEU A 5 -3.43 -1.52 27.25
N PRO A 6 -3.00 -2.25 28.30
CA PRO A 6 -1.56 -2.40 28.54
C PRO A 6 -0.82 -3.34 27.57
N ALA A 7 -1.54 -4.11 26.73
CA ALA A 7 -0.95 -5.09 25.82
C ALA A 7 -0.46 -4.52 24.47
N LEU A 8 -0.89 -3.31 24.09
CA LEU A 8 -0.46 -2.67 22.83
C LEU A 8 0.77 -1.77 23.01
N THR A 9 1.10 -1.39 24.25
CA THR A 9 2.16 -0.43 24.57
C THR A 9 3.37 -1.04 25.28
N THR A 10 3.36 -2.37 25.56
CA THR A 10 4.42 -3.03 26.32
C THR A 10 5.76 -2.94 25.55
N PRO A 11 6.83 -2.36 26.14
CA PRO A 11 8.12 -2.25 25.49
C PRO A 11 8.71 -3.63 25.20
N TYR A 12 9.20 -3.83 23.98
CA TYR A 12 9.88 -5.05 23.56
C TYR A 12 11.30 -5.06 24.13
N ALA A 13 11.59 -5.99 25.05
CA ALA A 13 12.94 -6.18 25.57
C ALA A 13 13.91 -6.59 24.45
N ALA A 14 15.14 -6.06 24.51
CA ALA A 14 16.27 -6.51 23.70
C ALA A 14 16.51 -8.01 23.94
N GLY A 15 16.08 -8.86 23.00
CA GLY A 15 16.12 -10.32 23.18
C GLY A 15 15.14 -11.16 22.34
N GLY A 16 14.36 -10.56 21.45
CA GLY A 16 13.72 -11.27 20.32
C GLY A 16 12.60 -12.26 20.63
N ARG A 17 12.16 -12.43 21.89
CA ARG A 17 10.97 -13.23 22.23
C ARG A 17 9.86 -12.35 22.79
N LEU A 18 8.71 -12.38 22.10
CA LEU A 18 7.45 -11.81 22.56
C LEU A 18 7.11 -12.33 23.97
N PRO A 19 6.69 -11.44 24.90
CA PRO A 19 6.10 -11.88 26.17
C PRO A 19 4.96 -12.88 25.95
N ARG A 20 4.79 -13.84 26.86
CA ARG A 20 3.61 -14.72 26.83
C ARG A 20 2.35 -13.85 26.96
N GLY A 21 1.46 -13.91 25.96
CA GLY A 21 0.25 -13.09 25.89
C GLY A 21 0.40 -11.77 25.12
N ALA A 22 1.57 -11.48 24.57
CA ALA A 22 1.76 -10.32 23.69
C ALA A 22 0.83 -10.40 22.47
N TRP A 23 0.25 -9.26 22.11
CA TRP A 23 -0.64 -9.13 20.98
C TRP A 23 0.08 -9.54 19.68
N ARG A 24 -0.61 -10.32 18.85
CA ARG A 24 -0.16 -10.67 17.50
C ARG A 24 -1.11 -10.04 16.49
N PRO A 25 -0.61 -9.34 15.47
CA PRO A 25 -1.45 -8.91 14.37
C PRO A 25 -1.88 -10.12 13.54
N GLY A 26 -3.16 -10.12 13.15
CA GLY A 26 -3.73 -11.18 12.32
C GLY A 26 -3.90 -12.54 13.04
N ARG A 27 -4.22 -13.56 12.26
CA ARG A 27 -4.42 -14.95 12.71
C ARG A 27 -3.27 -15.87 12.28
N ASP A 28 -2.37 -15.40 11.41
CA ASP A 28 -1.27 -16.22 10.93
C ASP A 28 -0.20 -16.47 12.01
N ARG A 29 -0.07 -17.74 12.40
CA ARG A 29 0.91 -18.17 13.41
C ARG A 29 2.37 -18.00 12.98
N ARG A 30 2.64 -17.87 11.68
CA ARG A 30 3.98 -17.66 11.12
C ARG A 30 4.29 -16.18 10.87
N ALA A 31 3.42 -15.24 11.24
CA ALA A 31 3.80 -13.84 11.28
C ALA A 31 5.04 -13.65 12.17
N GLU A 32 6.04 -12.95 11.66
CA GLU A 32 7.33 -12.72 12.31
C GLU A 32 7.39 -11.29 12.83
N HIS A 33 7.76 -11.15 14.10
CA HIS A 33 8.01 -9.85 14.71
C HIS A 33 9.47 -9.46 14.48
N GLN A 34 9.66 -8.28 13.92
CA GLN A 34 10.95 -7.64 13.68
C GLN A 34 11.17 -6.62 14.80
N PRO A 35 12.09 -6.88 15.74
CA PRO A 35 12.31 -5.98 16.87
C PRO A 35 12.80 -4.62 16.39
N ALA A 36 12.43 -3.57 17.13
CA ALA A 36 13.03 -2.25 16.97
C ALA A 36 14.55 -2.31 17.15
N PRO A 37 15.31 -1.33 16.62
CA PRO A 37 16.72 -1.20 16.94
C PRO A 37 16.94 -1.15 18.47
N PRO A 38 18.05 -1.69 18.99
CA PRO A 38 18.31 -1.71 20.43
C PRO A 38 18.29 -0.30 21.03
N ALA A 39 17.55 -0.15 22.13
CA ALA A 39 17.39 1.09 22.87
C ALA A 39 17.07 0.80 24.35
N GLY A 40 17.25 1.79 25.22
CA GLY A 40 16.82 1.76 26.60
C GLY A 40 15.30 1.62 26.75
N LEU A 41 14.85 1.19 27.94
CA LEU A 41 13.42 1.04 28.27
C LEU A 41 12.75 2.36 28.70
N ARG A 42 13.36 3.50 28.38
CA ARG A 42 12.90 4.82 28.82
C ARG A 42 11.84 5.34 27.86
N GLU A 43 10.92 6.14 28.40
CA GLU A 43 10.08 7.05 27.61
C GLU A 43 10.83 8.37 27.38
N ASP A 44 10.47 9.10 26.33
CA ASP A 44 11.08 10.38 26.01
C ASP A 44 10.70 11.47 27.03
N GLY A 45 9.43 11.50 27.43
CA GLY A 45 8.89 12.47 28.40
C GLY A 45 8.88 13.92 27.89
N GLY A 46 8.77 14.13 26.58
CA GLY A 46 8.68 15.45 25.96
C GLY A 46 10.02 16.16 25.79
N ARG A 47 11.13 15.45 25.89
CA ARG A 47 12.47 16.01 25.71
C ARG A 47 12.68 16.43 24.27
N HIS A 48 12.39 15.53 23.33
CA HIS A 48 12.61 15.76 21.92
C HIS A 48 11.34 16.25 21.22
N ARG A 49 11.55 17.02 20.15
CA ARG A 49 10.52 17.55 19.25
C ARG A 49 10.82 17.09 17.82
N VAL A 50 9.81 16.57 17.15
CA VAL A 50 9.91 16.05 15.78
C VAL A 50 8.87 16.68 14.89
N ALA A 51 9.30 17.14 13.71
CA ALA A 51 8.39 17.45 12.62
C ALA A 51 8.17 16.20 11.75
N VAL A 52 6.92 15.87 11.49
CA VAL A 52 6.53 14.83 10.53
C VAL A 52 5.92 15.52 9.31
N VAL A 53 6.61 15.44 8.17
CA VAL A 53 6.22 16.12 6.94
C VAL A 53 5.43 15.16 6.05
N GLY A 54 4.11 15.36 5.97
CA GLY A 54 3.17 14.53 5.23
C GLY A 54 2.21 13.75 6.15
N GLY A 55 0.91 13.95 5.95
CA GLY A 55 -0.20 13.31 6.67
C GLY A 55 -0.76 12.05 6.01
N GLY A 56 0.03 11.38 5.17
CA GLY A 56 -0.29 10.06 4.64
C GLY A 56 -0.04 8.93 5.66
N ILE A 57 -0.32 7.68 5.28
CA ILE A 57 -0.17 6.50 6.16
C ILE A 57 1.21 6.44 6.84
N ALA A 58 2.29 6.71 6.10
CA ALA A 58 3.65 6.66 6.64
C ALA A 58 3.91 7.72 7.72
N GLY A 59 3.43 8.95 7.49
CA GLY A 59 3.54 10.03 8.47
C GLY A 59 2.66 9.81 9.68
N LEU A 60 1.42 9.35 9.48
CA LEU A 60 0.51 9.00 10.57
C LEU A 60 1.07 7.86 11.44
N ALA A 61 1.69 6.85 10.84
CA ALA A 61 2.38 5.78 11.56
C ALA A 61 3.57 6.31 12.38
N ALA A 62 4.44 7.12 11.77
CA ALA A 62 5.60 7.70 12.44
C ALA A 62 5.19 8.63 13.59
N ALA A 63 4.23 9.54 13.35
CA ALA A 63 3.71 10.46 14.35
C ALA A 63 3.09 9.71 15.53
N THR A 64 2.31 8.66 15.26
CA THR A 64 1.68 7.85 16.32
C THR A 64 2.74 7.16 17.16
N ALA A 65 3.71 6.51 16.50
CA ALA A 65 4.78 5.78 17.19
C ALA A 65 5.64 6.70 18.07
N LEU A 66 5.98 7.89 17.59
CA LEU A 66 6.74 8.91 18.34
C LEU A 66 5.93 9.47 19.52
N ALA A 67 4.67 9.85 19.29
CA ALA A 67 3.80 10.42 20.32
C ALA A 67 3.48 9.40 21.42
N GLU A 68 3.30 8.12 21.09
CA GLU A 68 3.13 7.02 22.06
C GLU A 68 4.35 6.84 22.98
N ARG A 69 5.52 7.38 22.62
CA ARG A 69 6.73 7.39 23.46
C ARG A 69 7.00 8.73 24.15
N GLY A 70 6.06 9.67 24.04
CA GLY A 70 6.13 10.98 24.68
C GLY A 70 6.94 12.02 23.92
N VAL A 71 7.34 11.77 22.67
CA VAL A 71 8.01 12.77 21.83
C VAL A 71 7.00 13.86 21.44
N ARG A 72 7.41 15.14 21.43
CA ARG A 72 6.57 16.25 20.97
C ARG A 72 6.49 16.23 19.44
N VAL A 73 5.34 15.92 18.87
CA VAL A 73 5.18 15.75 17.41
C VAL A 73 4.40 16.92 16.80
N GLU A 74 4.95 17.48 15.72
CA GLU A 74 4.28 18.41 14.80
C GLU A 74 4.08 17.71 13.44
N LEU A 75 2.88 17.22 13.17
CA LEU A 75 2.52 16.67 11.85
C LEU A 75 2.03 17.79 10.95
N LEU A 76 2.73 18.00 9.84
CA LEU A 76 2.46 19.05 8.85
C LEU A 76 1.99 18.38 7.55
N GLU A 77 0.74 18.62 7.19
CA GLU A 77 0.14 18.13 5.95
C GLU A 77 -0.11 19.30 5.00
N SER A 78 0.34 19.15 3.76
CA SER A 78 0.27 20.19 2.73
C SER A 78 -1.13 20.51 2.24
N THR A 79 -2.07 19.59 2.40
CA THR A 79 -3.46 19.71 1.94
C THR A 79 -4.41 19.89 3.11
N SER A 80 -5.67 20.17 2.81
CA SER A 80 -6.74 20.30 3.80
C SER A 80 -7.25 18.97 4.37
N ARG A 81 -6.54 17.85 4.13
CA ARG A 81 -6.99 16.50 4.49
C ARG A 81 -5.84 15.54 4.76
N LEU A 82 -6.11 14.57 5.63
CA LEU A 82 -5.19 13.46 5.92
C LEU A 82 -5.39 12.29 4.93
N GLY A 83 -4.49 11.31 5.02
CA GLY A 83 -4.57 10.05 4.26
C GLY A 83 -3.70 10.02 3.01
N GLY A 84 -3.29 11.17 2.48
CA GLY A 84 -2.43 11.26 1.29
C GLY A 84 -3.06 10.55 0.09
N ARG A 85 -2.41 9.48 -0.41
CA ARG A 85 -2.96 8.65 -1.50
C ARG A 85 -4.19 7.82 -1.11
N VAL A 86 -4.55 7.77 0.17
CA VAL A 86 -5.78 7.12 0.65
C VAL A 86 -6.74 8.16 1.24
N ALA A 87 -6.76 9.37 0.66
CA ALA A 87 -7.65 10.44 1.11
C ALA A 87 -9.05 10.35 0.46
N SER A 88 -10.06 10.85 1.19
CA SER A 88 -11.39 11.16 0.68
C SER A 88 -11.66 12.67 0.73
N TRP A 89 -12.64 13.14 -0.04
CA TRP A 89 -13.11 14.52 -0.03
C TRP A 89 -14.58 14.60 -0.45
N GLN A 90 -15.22 15.72 -0.18
CA GLN A 90 -16.61 15.94 -0.55
C GLN A 90 -16.69 16.57 -1.95
N VAL A 91 -17.69 16.14 -2.73
CA VAL A 91 -18.08 16.74 -4.01
C VAL A 91 -19.59 16.99 -4.02
N GLU A 92 -20.05 17.96 -4.81
CA GLU A 92 -21.47 18.27 -4.95
C GLU A 92 -22.06 17.52 -6.14
N VAL A 93 -23.06 16.68 -5.88
CA VAL A 93 -23.77 15.89 -6.89
C VAL A 93 -25.27 16.00 -6.66
N ASP A 94 -25.99 16.46 -7.68
CA ASP A 94 -27.46 16.63 -7.65
C ASP A 94 -27.96 17.39 -6.39
N GLY A 95 -27.23 18.44 -6.01
CA GLY A 95 -27.54 19.27 -4.82
C GLY A 95 -27.26 18.59 -3.48
N SER A 96 -26.53 17.48 -3.47
CA SER A 96 -26.07 16.77 -2.27
C SER A 96 -24.54 16.72 -2.21
N SER A 97 -23.97 17.04 -1.05
CA SER A 97 -22.57 16.72 -0.73
C SER A 97 -22.41 15.22 -0.56
N VAL A 98 -21.51 14.62 -1.34
CA VAL A 98 -21.21 13.18 -1.32
C VAL A 98 -19.70 12.94 -1.27
N ALA A 99 -19.31 11.80 -0.71
CA ALA A 99 -17.91 11.43 -0.62
C ALA A 99 -17.35 10.96 -1.97
N MET A 100 -16.17 11.47 -2.28
CA MET A 100 -15.23 11.00 -3.30
C MET A 100 -14.00 10.44 -2.60
N SER A 101 -13.30 9.52 -3.26
CA SER A 101 -11.99 9.06 -2.82
C SER A 101 -11.02 9.03 -3.98
N ARG A 102 -9.74 8.87 -3.68
CA ARG A 102 -8.71 8.71 -4.73
C ARG A 102 -8.86 7.42 -5.53
N GLY A 103 -9.70 6.50 -5.07
CA GLY A 103 -9.99 5.21 -5.69
C GLY A 103 -10.14 4.10 -4.67
N PHE A 104 -10.59 2.96 -5.15
CA PHE A 104 -10.67 1.69 -4.43
C PHE A 104 -9.34 1.29 -3.77
N HIS A 105 -9.38 1.01 -2.47
CA HIS A 105 -8.24 0.51 -1.69
C HIS A 105 -8.62 -0.76 -0.92
N ALA A 106 -7.87 -1.83 -1.19
CA ALA A 106 -8.00 -3.11 -0.49
C ALA A 106 -7.12 -3.15 0.78
N PHE A 107 -7.74 -3.42 1.94
CA PHE A 107 -7.06 -3.62 3.21
C PHE A 107 -6.83 -5.11 3.44
N PHE A 108 -5.69 -5.64 3.02
CA PHE A 108 -5.39 -7.06 3.21
C PHE A 108 -5.18 -7.39 4.69
N ARG A 109 -5.50 -8.63 5.08
CA ARG A 109 -5.45 -9.07 6.49
C ARG A 109 -4.03 -9.19 7.04
N GLN A 110 -3.07 -9.43 6.16
CA GLN A 110 -1.63 -9.42 6.44
C GLN A 110 -0.99 -8.03 6.43
N TYR A 111 -1.78 -6.95 6.29
CA TYR A 111 -1.30 -5.59 6.53
C TYR A 111 -1.19 -5.36 8.04
N TYR A 112 -0.24 -6.08 8.65
CA TYR A 112 -0.10 -6.20 10.09
C TYR A 112 0.18 -4.85 10.76
N ASN A 113 1.07 -4.06 10.17
CA ASN A 113 1.47 -2.77 10.73
C ASN A 113 0.41 -1.70 10.47
N LEU A 114 -0.19 -1.66 9.29
CA LEU A 114 -1.30 -0.73 9.02
C LEU A 114 -2.51 -1.03 9.92
N ARG A 115 -2.89 -2.29 10.06
CA ARG A 115 -3.98 -2.68 10.96
C ARG A 115 -3.61 -2.42 12.42
N ALA A 116 -2.35 -2.59 12.81
CA ALA A 116 -1.89 -2.19 14.14
C ALA A 116 -2.10 -0.69 14.36
N LEU A 117 -1.77 0.15 13.38
CA LEU A 117 -2.01 1.59 13.43
C LEU A 117 -3.50 1.90 13.58
N LEU A 118 -4.35 1.38 12.70
CA LEU A 118 -5.79 1.64 12.72
C LEU A 118 -6.44 1.22 14.05
N ARG A 119 -5.93 0.16 14.70
CA ARG A 119 -6.40 -0.29 16.03
C ARG A 119 -6.21 0.71 17.16
N ARG A 120 -5.37 1.74 17.00
CA ARG A 120 -5.25 2.84 17.98
C ARG A 120 -6.54 3.65 18.09
N ALA A 121 -7.24 3.82 16.97
CA ALA A 121 -8.50 4.55 16.91
C ALA A 121 -9.71 3.61 16.95
N ASP A 122 -9.63 2.44 16.31
CA ASP A 122 -10.67 1.43 16.30
C ASP A 122 -10.11 0.05 16.69
N PRO A 123 -10.07 -0.28 18.00
CA PRO A 123 -9.50 -1.53 18.50
C PRO A 123 -10.14 -2.79 17.92
N SER A 124 -11.36 -2.72 17.38
CA SER A 124 -12.07 -3.84 16.76
C SER A 124 -11.92 -3.89 15.24
N LEU A 125 -11.42 -2.83 14.61
CA LEU A 125 -11.44 -2.64 13.15
C LEU A 125 -12.86 -2.76 12.57
N THR A 126 -13.86 -2.24 13.28
CA THR A 126 -15.25 -2.10 12.81
C THR A 126 -15.38 -1.25 11.55
N ALA A 127 -14.46 -0.33 11.31
CA ALA A 127 -14.40 0.48 10.10
C ALA A 127 -13.96 -0.30 8.84
N LEU A 128 -13.61 -1.59 8.97
CA LEU A 128 -13.25 -2.45 7.84
C LEU A 128 -14.31 -3.53 7.62
N ARG A 129 -14.86 -3.59 6.40
CA ARG A 129 -15.87 -4.57 5.97
C ARG A 129 -15.22 -5.64 5.10
N ALA A 130 -15.41 -6.91 5.46
CA ALA A 130 -14.87 -8.02 4.69
C ALA A 130 -15.54 -8.11 3.31
N VAL A 131 -14.73 -8.28 2.27
CA VAL A 131 -15.21 -8.63 0.93
C VAL A 131 -15.08 -10.14 0.75
N GLU A 132 -16.20 -10.81 0.50
CA GLU A 132 -16.25 -12.28 0.43
C GLU A 132 -15.69 -12.84 -0.89
N ASP A 133 -15.83 -12.09 -1.98
CA ASP A 133 -15.30 -12.41 -3.30
C ASP A 133 -14.94 -11.17 -4.10
N TYR A 134 -14.01 -11.33 -5.03
CA TYR A 134 -13.70 -10.34 -6.07
C TYR A 134 -13.45 -11.07 -7.41
N PRO A 135 -14.49 -11.22 -8.25
CA PRO A 135 -14.35 -11.93 -9.51
C PRO A 135 -13.43 -11.19 -10.51
N LEU A 136 -12.88 -11.96 -11.45
CA LEU A 136 -12.17 -11.46 -12.62
C LEU A 136 -12.95 -11.83 -13.88
N LEU A 137 -13.15 -10.87 -14.77
CA LEU A 137 -13.78 -11.05 -16.07
C LEU A 137 -12.81 -10.71 -17.20
N ALA A 138 -12.55 -11.68 -18.07
CA ALA A 138 -11.84 -11.45 -19.32
C ALA A 138 -12.81 -11.20 -20.48
N ALA A 139 -12.39 -10.37 -21.43
CA ALA A 139 -13.13 -10.00 -22.63
C ALA A 139 -13.52 -11.22 -23.50
N GLU A 140 -12.76 -12.30 -23.41
CA GLU A 140 -13.02 -13.58 -24.09
C GLU A 140 -14.08 -14.44 -23.37
N GLY A 141 -14.70 -13.91 -22.29
CA GLY A 141 -15.78 -14.55 -21.54
C GLY A 141 -15.32 -15.45 -20.39
N MET A 142 -14.02 -15.51 -20.11
CA MET A 142 -13.49 -16.23 -18.95
C MET A 142 -13.85 -15.50 -17.66
N ARG A 143 -14.46 -16.22 -16.71
CA ARG A 143 -14.72 -15.73 -15.35
C ARG A 143 -13.91 -16.57 -14.36
N ASP A 144 -13.12 -15.92 -13.53
CA ASP A 144 -12.40 -16.56 -12.42
C ASP A 144 -12.83 -15.92 -11.08
N SER A 145 -12.74 -16.68 -9.99
CA SER A 145 -13.18 -16.25 -8.66
C SER A 145 -12.30 -16.86 -7.57
N PHE A 146 -12.05 -16.10 -6.51
CA PHE A 146 -11.14 -16.49 -5.44
C PHE A 146 -11.86 -17.15 -4.25
N THR A 147 -13.20 -17.15 -4.20
CA THR A 147 -14.02 -17.69 -3.08
C THR A 147 -13.77 -19.15 -2.74
N HIS A 148 -13.35 -19.96 -3.70
CA HIS A 148 -13.21 -21.40 -3.54
C HIS A 148 -11.75 -21.86 -3.44
N ILE A 149 -10.76 -20.99 -3.30
CA ILE A 149 -9.36 -21.43 -3.24
C ILE A 149 -8.99 -21.78 -1.79
N PRO A 150 -8.30 -22.92 -1.53
CA PRO A 150 -7.80 -23.22 -0.18
C PRO A 150 -7.00 -22.03 0.37
N ARG A 151 -7.21 -21.62 1.63
CA ARG A 151 -6.61 -20.38 2.14
C ARG A 151 -5.16 -20.53 2.63
N THR A 152 -4.68 -21.76 2.80
CA THR A 152 -3.37 -22.04 3.40
C THR A 152 -2.33 -22.42 2.34
N PRO A 153 -1.23 -21.66 2.20
CA PRO A 153 -0.12 -22.03 1.34
C PRO A 153 0.57 -23.34 1.78
N PRO A 154 1.07 -24.19 0.85
CA PRO A 154 1.03 -24.01 -0.62
C PRO A 154 -0.28 -24.51 -1.28
N TRP A 155 -1.22 -25.05 -0.51
CA TRP A 155 -2.49 -25.59 -1.02
C TRP A 155 -3.37 -24.53 -1.69
N SER A 156 -3.20 -23.25 -1.32
CA SER A 156 -3.83 -22.11 -1.99
C SER A 156 -3.47 -22.04 -3.47
N VAL A 157 -2.19 -21.99 -3.78
CA VAL A 157 -1.71 -21.91 -5.17
C VAL A 157 -2.02 -23.20 -5.92
N MET A 158 -1.85 -24.38 -5.29
CA MET A 158 -2.22 -25.65 -5.93
C MET A 158 -3.72 -25.74 -6.22
N GLY A 159 -4.57 -25.31 -5.28
CA GLY A 159 -6.01 -25.30 -5.46
C GLY A 159 -6.46 -24.30 -6.54
N PHE A 160 -5.80 -23.15 -6.64
CA PHE A 160 -6.01 -22.20 -7.73
C PHE A 160 -5.64 -22.80 -9.09
N VAL A 161 -4.42 -23.34 -9.22
CA VAL A 161 -3.94 -23.97 -10.46
C VAL A 161 -4.83 -25.14 -10.89
N LEU A 162 -5.31 -25.96 -9.95
CA LEU A 162 -6.17 -27.10 -10.26
C LEU A 162 -7.62 -26.71 -10.62
N ARG A 163 -8.10 -25.55 -10.16
CA ARG A 163 -9.50 -25.11 -10.35
C ARG A 163 -9.66 -24.06 -11.45
N SER A 164 -8.59 -23.33 -11.76
CA SER A 164 -8.65 -22.28 -12.77
C SER A 164 -8.64 -22.89 -14.18
N PRO A 165 -9.58 -22.50 -15.05
CA PRO A 165 -9.61 -22.93 -16.45
C PRO A 165 -8.41 -22.41 -17.25
N SER A 166 -7.59 -21.51 -16.68
CA SER A 166 -6.35 -21.01 -17.28
C SER A 166 -5.20 -22.01 -17.29
N PHE A 167 -5.29 -23.14 -16.57
CA PHE A 167 -4.26 -24.17 -16.49
C PHE A 167 -4.76 -25.55 -16.98
N THR A 168 -4.55 -25.88 -18.26
CA THR A 168 -4.86 -27.23 -18.75
C THR A 168 -3.73 -28.23 -18.41
N ALA A 169 -4.06 -29.52 -18.32
CA ALA A 169 -3.08 -30.57 -18.02
C ALA A 169 -1.92 -30.64 -19.05
N ARG A 170 -2.18 -30.30 -20.32
CA ARG A 170 -1.15 -30.24 -21.36
C ARG A 170 -0.23 -29.04 -21.20
N ASP A 171 -0.76 -27.91 -20.72
CA ASP A 171 0.02 -26.70 -20.56
C ASP A 171 0.84 -26.72 -19.26
N LEU A 172 0.34 -27.40 -18.21
CA LEU A 172 1.09 -27.67 -16.98
C LEU A 172 2.38 -28.46 -17.21
N ALA A 173 2.42 -29.32 -18.24
CA ALA A 173 3.63 -30.07 -18.60
C ALA A 173 4.76 -29.18 -19.17
N ARG A 174 4.46 -27.94 -19.56
CA ARG A 174 5.43 -26.97 -20.09
C ARG A 174 5.98 -26.02 -19.03
N VAL A 175 5.37 -25.99 -17.85
CA VAL A 175 5.78 -25.14 -16.73
C VAL A 175 7.15 -25.54 -16.24
N ASP A 176 8.02 -24.56 -16.03
CA ASP A 176 9.32 -24.79 -15.42
C ASP A 176 9.15 -25.01 -13.92
N VAL A 177 9.14 -26.28 -13.51
CA VAL A 177 8.95 -26.66 -12.10
C VAL A 177 10.11 -26.16 -11.22
N ALA A 178 11.33 -26.05 -11.76
CA ALA A 178 12.46 -25.56 -10.98
C ALA A 178 12.33 -24.05 -10.70
N GLU A 179 11.88 -23.27 -11.67
CA GLU A 179 11.62 -21.84 -11.47
C GLU A 179 10.37 -21.60 -10.61
N ALA A 180 9.31 -22.41 -10.74
CA ALA A 180 8.14 -22.35 -9.86
C ALA A 180 8.49 -22.66 -8.39
N LEU A 181 9.40 -23.61 -8.15
CA LEU A 181 9.97 -23.85 -6.82
C LEU A 181 10.82 -22.67 -6.33
N GLY A 182 11.39 -21.86 -7.24
CA GLY A 182 12.09 -20.62 -6.92
C GLY A 182 11.20 -19.58 -6.24
N LEU A 183 9.91 -19.50 -6.60
CA LEU A 183 8.93 -18.65 -5.92
C LEU A 183 8.64 -19.11 -4.48
N LEU A 184 8.88 -20.39 -4.17
CA LEU A 184 8.72 -20.98 -2.84
C LEU A 184 10.01 -20.91 -2.00
N ASP A 185 11.16 -20.70 -2.64
CA ASP A 185 12.50 -20.66 -2.03
C ASP A 185 13.01 -19.22 -1.94
N VAL A 186 12.35 -18.43 -1.11
CA VAL A 186 12.68 -17.01 -0.86
C VAL A 186 13.37 -16.83 0.49
N ALA A 187 14.21 -15.79 0.57
CA ALA A 187 14.88 -15.33 1.78
C ALA A 187 15.09 -13.81 1.68
N PHE A 188 14.23 -13.02 2.33
CA PHE A 188 14.32 -11.56 2.34
C PHE A 188 15.34 -11.07 3.37
N PRO A 189 16.15 -10.03 3.05
CA PRO A 189 16.11 -9.24 1.82
C PRO A 189 16.91 -9.80 0.62
N ASN A 190 17.68 -10.89 0.80
CA ASN A 190 18.56 -11.43 -0.26
C ASN A 190 17.83 -11.73 -1.58
N THR A 191 16.56 -12.13 -1.52
CA THR A 191 15.73 -12.35 -2.72
C THR A 191 15.56 -11.11 -3.57
N PHE A 192 15.50 -9.91 -2.98
CA PHE A 192 15.45 -8.66 -3.75
C PHE A 192 16.72 -8.50 -4.60
N SER A 193 17.89 -8.55 -3.95
CA SER A 193 19.18 -8.38 -4.63
C SER A 193 19.53 -9.51 -5.60
N ALA A 194 19.06 -10.74 -5.33
CA ALA A 194 19.26 -11.88 -6.24
C ALA A 194 18.53 -11.71 -7.58
N LEU A 195 17.56 -10.78 -7.65
CA LEU A 195 16.76 -10.48 -8.83
C LEU A 195 17.00 -9.05 -9.36
N ASP A 196 18.09 -8.40 -8.93
CA ASP A 196 18.51 -7.10 -9.46
C ASP A 196 18.72 -7.18 -10.98
N GLY A 197 18.32 -6.13 -11.71
CA GLY A 197 18.41 -6.06 -13.17
C GLY A 197 17.39 -6.90 -13.92
N ARG A 198 16.53 -7.67 -13.23
CA ARG A 198 15.46 -8.47 -13.85
C ARG A 198 14.11 -7.82 -13.67
N SER A 199 13.32 -7.77 -14.75
CA SER A 199 11.94 -7.30 -14.71
C SER A 199 10.98 -8.38 -14.21
N ALA A 200 9.78 -7.97 -13.83
CA ALA A 200 8.67 -8.88 -13.50
C ALA A 200 8.29 -9.75 -14.71
N ALA A 201 8.32 -9.18 -15.92
CA ALA A 201 8.17 -9.94 -17.16
C ALA A 201 9.24 -11.04 -17.29
N ASP A 202 10.52 -10.73 -17.04
CA ASP A 202 11.61 -11.72 -17.13
C ASP A 202 11.46 -12.86 -16.11
N VAL A 203 10.94 -12.56 -14.91
CA VAL A 203 10.66 -13.59 -13.89
C VAL A 203 9.51 -14.49 -14.33
N LEU A 204 8.44 -13.92 -14.87
CA LEU A 204 7.25 -14.68 -15.29
C LEU A 204 7.49 -15.49 -16.57
N ASP A 205 8.26 -14.95 -17.51
CA ASP A 205 8.63 -15.63 -18.75
C ASP A 205 9.47 -16.89 -18.47
N GLN A 206 10.33 -16.86 -17.44
CA GLN A 206 11.11 -18.01 -17.01
C GLN A 206 10.27 -19.15 -16.41
N LEU A 207 9.11 -18.85 -15.80
CA LEU A 207 8.19 -19.87 -15.30
C LEU A 207 7.56 -20.70 -16.43
N ARG A 208 7.59 -20.20 -17.67
CA ARG A 208 6.95 -20.82 -18.85
C ARG A 208 5.48 -21.14 -18.61
N PHE A 209 4.78 -20.26 -17.90
CA PHE A 209 3.33 -20.42 -17.73
C PHE A 209 2.62 -20.34 -19.08
N PRO A 210 1.46 -21.04 -19.22
CA PRO A 210 0.63 -20.93 -20.41
C PRO A 210 0.26 -19.46 -20.65
N ASP A 211 0.22 -19.00 -21.91
CA ASP A 211 0.00 -17.57 -22.22
C ASP A 211 -1.22 -16.99 -21.50
N ARG A 212 -2.32 -17.74 -21.39
CA ARG A 212 -3.52 -17.32 -20.64
C ARG A 212 -3.28 -17.12 -19.14
N ALA A 213 -2.55 -18.03 -18.49
CA ALA A 213 -2.23 -17.92 -17.07
C ALA A 213 -1.17 -16.84 -16.81
N ARG A 214 -0.25 -16.65 -17.75
CA ARG A 214 0.74 -15.58 -17.77
C ARG A 214 0.06 -14.22 -17.89
N HIS A 215 -0.89 -14.06 -18.82
CA HIS A 215 -1.70 -12.84 -18.94
C HIS A 215 -2.51 -12.58 -17.67
N LEU A 216 -3.21 -13.59 -17.14
CA LEU A 216 -3.95 -13.46 -15.89
C LEU A 216 -3.04 -13.04 -14.70
N ALA A 217 -1.87 -13.67 -14.55
CA ALA A 217 -0.92 -13.32 -13.50
C ALA A 217 -0.35 -11.91 -13.73
N LEU A 218 0.25 -11.65 -14.90
CA LEU A 218 0.80 -10.35 -15.27
C LEU A 218 -0.21 -9.23 -15.09
N GLU A 219 -1.48 -9.45 -15.42
CA GLU A 219 -2.52 -8.43 -15.31
C GLU A 219 -3.00 -8.22 -13.88
N VAL A 220 -3.24 -9.27 -13.09
CA VAL A 220 -3.56 -9.13 -11.66
C VAL A 220 -2.44 -8.36 -10.93
N PHE A 221 -1.19 -8.54 -11.35
CA PHE A 221 -0.03 -7.85 -10.79
C PHE A 221 0.19 -6.45 -11.39
N ALA A 222 0.07 -6.26 -12.71
CA ALA A 222 0.17 -4.95 -13.37
C ALA A 222 -0.88 -3.97 -12.82
N ARG A 223 -2.10 -4.47 -12.56
CA ARG A 223 -3.18 -3.73 -11.88
C ARG A 223 -2.82 -3.28 -10.47
N SER A 224 -1.92 -3.99 -9.79
CA SER A 224 -1.50 -3.64 -8.43
C SER A 224 -0.33 -2.64 -8.40
N PHE A 225 0.40 -2.48 -9.51
CA PHE A 225 1.66 -1.70 -9.56
C PHE A 225 1.61 -0.47 -10.46
N PHE A 226 0.51 -0.28 -11.20
CA PHE A 226 0.32 0.85 -12.11
C PHE A 226 1.44 0.97 -13.16
N ALA A 227 2.14 -0.12 -13.48
CA ALA A 227 3.33 -0.12 -14.32
C ALA A 227 3.37 -1.32 -15.26
N ASP A 228 4.02 -1.16 -16.43
CA ASP A 228 4.31 -2.28 -17.33
C ASP A 228 5.24 -3.30 -16.61
N PRO A 229 4.93 -4.60 -16.66
CA PRO A 229 5.77 -5.63 -16.05
C PRO A 229 7.22 -5.68 -16.51
N ARG A 230 7.55 -5.10 -17.67
CA ARG A 230 8.93 -4.96 -18.17
C ARG A 230 9.74 -3.89 -17.44
N ASP A 231 9.07 -2.90 -16.88
CA ASP A 231 9.69 -1.80 -16.16
C ASP A 231 9.66 -2.00 -14.64
N PHE A 232 8.95 -3.04 -14.16
CA PHE A 232 8.79 -3.34 -12.74
C PHE A 232 9.80 -4.39 -12.24
N SER A 233 10.30 -4.23 -11.02
CA SER A 233 11.28 -5.15 -10.41
C SER A 233 10.75 -6.58 -10.27
N GLY A 234 11.53 -7.55 -10.76
CA GLY A 234 11.27 -8.97 -10.50
C GLY A 234 11.39 -9.36 -9.02
N GLY A 235 12.29 -8.70 -8.28
CA GLY A 235 12.44 -8.90 -6.83
C GLY A 235 11.18 -8.51 -6.06
N GLU A 236 10.58 -7.37 -6.42
CA GLU A 236 9.31 -6.95 -5.83
C GLU A 236 8.16 -7.86 -6.23
N LEU A 237 8.09 -8.27 -7.50
CA LEU A 237 7.08 -9.24 -7.92
C LEU A 237 7.11 -10.48 -7.02
N VAL A 238 8.30 -11.05 -6.79
CA VAL A 238 8.46 -12.23 -5.93
C VAL A 238 8.09 -11.94 -4.47
N ALA A 239 8.43 -10.76 -3.94
CA ALA A 239 8.01 -10.34 -2.60
C ALA A 239 6.48 -10.23 -2.48
N MET A 240 5.81 -9.76 -3.51
CA MET A 240 4.35 -9.66 -3.58
C MET A 240 3.70 -11.04 -3.66
N PHE A 241 4.20 -11.92 -4.53
CA PHE A 241 3.78 -13.33 -4.59
C PHE A 241 3.93 -14.00 -3.24
N HIS A 242 5.06 -13.77 -2.57
CA HIS A 242 5.25 -14.27 -1.22
C HIS A 242 4.23 -13.67 -0.26
N THR A 243 4.05 -12.36 -0.24
CA THR A 243 3.13 -11.68 0.70
C THR A 243 1.67 -12.13 0.54
N TYR A 244 1.17 -12.21 -0.69
CA TYR A 244 -0.24 -12.44 -0.99
C TYR A 244 -0.61 -13.92 -1.19
N PHE A 245 0.31 -14.76 -1.69
CA PHE A 245 -0.04 -16.12 -2.12
C PHE A 245 0.67 -17.23 -1.33
N LEU A 246 1.91 -17.03 -0.88
CA LEU A 246 2.77 -18.12 -0.40
C LEU A 246 3.21 -17.99 1.08
N GLY A 247 3.32 -16.76 1.54
CA GLY A 247 3.91 -16.33 2.79
C GLY A 247 2.88 -15.90 3.82
N SER A 248 1.59 -15.86 3.50
CA SER A 248 0.50 -15.64 4.46
C SER A 248 -0.71 -16.52 4.15
N ALA A 249 -1.36 -17.07 5.18
CA ALA A 249 -2.67 -17.73 5.05
C ALA A 249 -3.84 -16.73 5.00
N GLU A 250 -3.53 -15.45 5.16
CA GLU A 250 -4.49 -14.34 5.16
C GLU A 250 -4.42 -13.51 3.86
N GLY A 251 -3.54 -13.93 2.92
CA GLY A 251 -3.04 -13.15 1.79
C GLY A 251 -4.02 -12.79 0.68
N LEU A 252 -5.04 -13.63 0.47
CA LEU A 252 -5.91 -13.59 -0.70
C LEU A 252 -7.22 -12.83 -0.49
N LEU A 253 -7.53 -12.41 0.73
CA LEU A 253 -8.78 -11.71 1.01
C LEU A 253 -8.47 -10.39 1.67
N PHE A 254 -9.22 -9.40 1.25
CA PHE A 254 -9.14 -8.06 1.77
C PHE A 254 -10.46 -7.62 2.36
N ASP A 255 -10.36 -6.65 3.25
CA ASP A 255 -11.49 -5.87 3.70
C ASP A 255 -11.43 -4.52 2.95
N VAL A 256 -12.54 -3.78 2.93
CA VAL A 256 -12.64 -2.40 2.43
C VAL A 256 -13.01 -1.47 3.57
N ALA A 257 -12.82 -0.16 3.42
CA ALA A 257 -13.39 0.78 4.37
C ALA A 257 -14.92 0.70 4.33
N ALA A 258 -15.56 0.75 5.50
CA ALA A 258 -17.01 0.69 5.61
C ALA A 258 -17.70 1.96 5.10
N ASP A 259 -16.97 3.07 5.01
CA ASP A 259 -17.39 4.35 4.49
C ASP A 259 -16.17 5.13 3.98
N ASP A 260 -16.35 6.41 3.64
CA ASP A 260 -15.26 7.28 3.20
C ASP A 260 -14.05 7.28 4.16
N PHE A 261 -12.84 7.37 3.60
CA PHE A 261 -11.60 7.13 4.36
C PHE A 261 -11.37 8.12 5.50
N ASP A 262 -11.81 9.37 5.38
CA ASP A 262 -11.65 10.36 6.45
C ASP A 262 -12.53 10.01 7.65
N THR A 263 -13.84 9.83 7.42
CA THR A 263 -14.78 9.44 8.48
C THR A 263 -14.41 8.10 9.10
N ALA A 264 -14.09 7.11 8.27
CA ALA A 264 -13.85 5.75 8.71
C ALA A 264 -12.47 5.56 9.38
N LEU A 265 -11.42 6.25 8.91
CA LEU A 265 -10.03 5.94 9.26
C LEU A 265 -9.25 7.14 9.83
N TRP A 266 -9.22 8.26 9.12
CA TRP A 266 -8.24 9.33 9.39
C TRP A 266 -8.67 10.31 10.45
N SER A 267 -9.92 10.76 10.47
CA SER A 267 -10.45 11.61 11.53
C SER A 267 -10.37 10.94 12.92
N PRO A 268 -10.76 9.66 13.09
CA PRO A 268 -10.55 8.92 14.34
C PRO A 268 -9.08 8.82 14.78
N LEU A 269 -8.17 8.60 13.83
CA LEU A 269 -6.72 8.50 14.10
C LEU A 269 -6.10 9.85 14.44
N SER A 270 -6.54 10.92 13.76
CA SER A 270 -6.16 12.30 14.10
C SER A 270 -6.57 12.66 15.52
N ALA A 271 -7.81 12.35 15.91
CA ALA A 271 -8.28 12.55 17.27
C ALA A 271 -7.47 11.72 18.29
N HIS A 272 -7.01 10.52 17.92
CA HIS A 272 -6.09 9.73 18.75
C HIS A 272 -4.73 10.42 18.93
N LEU A 273 -4.11 10.90 17.85
CA LEU A 273 -2.85 11.63 17.87
C LEU A 273 -2.93 12.89 18.76
N GLN A 274 -4.00 13.67 18.61
CA GLN A 274 -4.23 14.86 19.42
C GLN A 274 -4.37 14.53 20.91
N ARG A 275 -4.99 13.39 21.27
CA ARG A 275 -5.05 12.92 22.67
C ARG A 275 -3.68 12.54 23.23
N LEU A 276 -2.73 12.13 22.38
CA LEU A 276 -1.33 11.90 22.76
C LEU A 276 -0.52 13.21 22.85
N GLY A 277 -1.11 14.36 22.57
CA GLY A 277 -0.46 15.66 22.60
C GLY A 277 0.28 16.03 21.31
N ALA A 278 0.10 15.27 20.23
CA ALA A 278 0.63 15.63 18.91
C ALA A 278 -0.21 16.77 18.30
N SER A 279 0.48 17.71 17.65
CA SER A 279 -0.12 18.76 16.83
C SER A 279 -0.27 18.25 15.40
N VAL A 280 -1.46 18.44 14.82
CA VAL A 280 -1.79 18.06 13.44
C VAL A 280 -2.23 19.34 12.74
N THR A 281 -1.41 19.83 11.82
CA THR A 281 -1.66 21.06 11.06
C THR A 281 -1.86 20.72 9.58
N LEU A 282 -3.05 20.98 9.08
CA LEU A 282 -3.41 20.85 7.66
C LEU A 282 -3.10 22.16 6.93
N ASP A 283 -3.13 22.14 5.59
CA ASP A 283 -2.83 23.30 4.74
C ASP A 283 -1.48 23.97 5.06
N SER A 284 -0.51 23.19 5.53
CA SER A 284 0.81 23.66 5.97
C SER A 284 1.91 22.97 5.15
N PRO A 285 2.09 23.34 3.87
CA PRO A 285 3.12 22.78 3.02
C PRO A 285 4.51 23.19 3.53
N VAL A 286 5.36 22.20 3.80
CA VAL A 286 6.78 22.45 4.08
C VAL A 286 7.50 22.83 2.80
N ARG A 287 8.20 23.95 2.82
CA ARG A 287 8.90 24.55 1.67
C ARG A 287 10.38 24.24 1.65
N SER A 288 11.03 24.23 2.81
CA SER A 288 12.46 23.92 2.93
C SER A 288 12.80 23.30 4.29
N LEU A 289 13.96 22.65 4.31
CA LEU A 289 14.61 22.14 5.52
C LEU A 289 15.98 22.82 5.63
N GLU A 290 16.19 23.56 6.70
CA GLU A 290 17.44 24.29 6.94
C GLU A 290 18.22 23.62 8.07
N GLU A 291 19.53 23.55 7.92
CA GLU A 291 20.42 23.00 8.94
C GLU A 291 20.55 23.99 10.10
N HIS A 292 20.42 23.51 11.34
CA HIS A 292 20.51 24.36 12.53
C HIS A 292 21.12 23.61 13.72
N ASP A 293 22.36 23.94 14.10
CA ASP A 293 23.09 23.36 15.24
C ASP A 293 22.92 21.83 15.36
N GLU A 294 22.32 21.35 16.46
CA GLU A 294 22.04 19.93 16.73
C GLU A 294 20.69 19.43 16.16
N GLY A 295 19.89 20.32 15.57
CA GLY A 295 18.54 20.07 15.06
C GLY A 295 18.35 20.46 13.59
N VAL A 296 17.10 20.73 13.21
CA VAL A 296 16.67 21.12 11.86
C VAL A 296 15.59 22.19 11.98
N VAL A 297 15.63 23.20 11.10
CA VAL A 297 14.56 24.18 10.96
C VAL A 297 13.66 23.77 9.81
N VAL A 298 12.36 23.62 10.10
CA VAL A 298 11.32 23.32 9.10
C VAL A 298 10.60 24.61 8.76
N VAL A 299 10.62 24.99 7.48
CA VAL A 299 10.00 26.22 6.99
C VAL A 299 8.71 25.89 6.25
N THR A 300 7.63 26.55 6.65
CA THR A 300 6.30 26.49 6.00
C THR A 300 5.93 27.90 5.51
N ASP A 301 4.78 28.04 4.86
CA ASP A 301 4.32 29.36 4.38
C ASP A 301 4.02 30.35 5.51
N ASP A 302 3.58 29.84 6.67
CA ASP A 302 3.07 30.65 7.79
C ASP A 302 4.03 30.70 8.99
N ARG A 303 4.94 29.73 9.13
CA ARG A 303 5.85 29.66 10.29
C ARG A 303 7.14 28.90 10.02
N THR A 304 8.09 29.06 10.95
CA THR A 304 9.31 28.24 11.06
C THR A 304 9.28 27.44 12.37
N LEU A 305 9.82 26.21 12.33
CA LEU A 305 9.82 25.29 13.47
C LEU A 305 11.22 24.72 13.66
N GLU A 306 11.84 25.03 14.80
CA GLU A 306 13.04 24.33 15.26
C GLU A 306 12.65 22.99 15.91
N VAL A 307 13.26 21.91 15.43
CA VAL A 307 13.02 20.53 15.88
C VAL A 307 14.32 19.75 15.97
N ASP A 308 14.35 18.70 16.79
CA ASP A 308 15.53 17.83 16.96
C ASP A 308 15.72 16.85 15.79
N ALA A 309 14.62 16.50 15.12
CA ALA A 309 14.61 15.61 13.97
C ALA A 309 13.38 15.83 13.07
N VAL A 310 13.48 15.34 11.83
CA VAL A 310 12.42 15.40 10.82
C VAL A 310 12.17 14.00 10.25
N VAL A 311 10.90 13.60 10.18
CA VAL A 311 10.45 12.47 9.36
C VAL A 311 9.87 13.04 8.07
N VAL A 312 10.52 12.75 6.93
CA VAL A 312 10.00 13.12 5.62
C VAL A 312 9.16 11.96 5.09
N ALA A 313 7.83 12.13 5.14
CA ALA A 313 6.83 11.13 4.78
C ALA A 313 5.97 11.56 3.58
N THR A 314 6.58 12.27 2.64
CA THR A 314 5.92 12.82 1.44
C THR A 314 6.02 11.87 0.24
N ASP A 315 5.24 12.15 -0.80
CA ASP A 315 5.47 11.54 -2.11
C ASP A 315 6.82 12.01 -2.74
N ARG A 316 7.20 11.40 -3.87
CA ARG A 316 8.54 11.56 -4.47
C ARG A 316 8.86 12.99 -4.90
N ARG A 317 7.94 13.69 -5.61
CA ARG A 317 8.22 15.06 -6.10
C ARG A 317 8.44 16.06 -4.96
N PRO A 318 7.63 16.11 -3.88
CA PRO A 318 7.97 16.92 -2.71
C PRO A 318 9.29 16.50 -2.05
N LEU A 319 9.56 15.20 -1.88
CA LEU A 319 10.80 14.72 -1.29
C LEU A 319 12.03 15.21 -2.08
N GLN A 320 12.02 15.05 -3.40
CA GLN A 320 13.10 15.51 -4.28
C GLN A 320 13.31 17.02 -4.16
N ARG A 321 12.25 17.81 -4.15
CA ARG A 321 12.33 19.28 -3.96
C ARG A 321 12.91 19.67 -2.60
N LEU A 322 12.49 19.00 -1.52
CA LEU A 322 13.04 19.26 -0.18
C LEU A 322 14.53 18.91 -0.09
N VAL A 323 14.95 17.80 -0.68
CA VAL A 323 16.37 17.39 -0.71
C VAL A 323 17.18 18.33 -1.61
N GLU A 324 16.66 18.75 -2.76
CA GLU A 324 17.28 19.74 -3.63
C GLU A 324 17.51 21.07 -2.89
N GLY A 325 16.48 21.56 -2.18
CA GLY A 325 16.53 22.76 -1.35
C GLY A 325 17.36 22.64 -0.06
N ALA A 326 17.83 21.44 0.29
CA ALA A 326 18.65 21.17 1.46
C ALA A 326 20.01 20.53 1.07
N PRO A 327 20.99 21.31 0.54
CA PRO A 327 22.27 20.77 0.07
C PRO A 327 23.08 20.04 1.15
N TRP A 328 22.89 20.42 2.42
CA TRP A 328 23.51 19.78 3.58
C TRP A 328 23.05 18.32 3.75
N LEU A 329 21.80 18.03 3.41
CA LEU A 329 21.23 16.69 3.51
C LEU A 329 21.82 15.77 2.43
N GLY A 330 22.73 14.90 2.84
CA GLY A 330 23.48 14.05 1.90
C GLY A 330 24.72 14.69 1.31
N ALA A 331 25.23 15.80 1.87
CA ALA A 331 26.52 16.37 1.48
C ALA A 331 27.68 15.36 1.65
N SER A 332 27.59 14.46 2.64
CA SER A 332 28.54 13.38 2.90
C SER A 332 28.38 12.17 1.98
N ASP A 333 27.28 12.07 1.22
CA ASP A 333 27.01 10.99 0.26
C ASP A 333 26.31 11.57 -0.99
N PRO A 334 27.07 12.18 -1.91
CA PRO A 334 26.51 12.71 -3.16
C PRO A 334 25.78 11.65 -4.00
N ALA A 335 26.22 10.40 -3.91
CA ALA A 335 25.59 9.30 -4.62
C ALA A 335 24.21 8.98 -4.05
N TRP A 336 23.97 9.15 -2.75
CA TRP A 336 22.62 9.07 -2.17
C TRP A 336 21.68 10.13 -2.75
N ARG A 337 22.17 11.37 -2.91
CA ARG A 337 21.38 12.46 -3.50
C ARG A 337 21.02 12.12 -4.95
N GLU A 338 22.01 11.72 -5.75
CA GLU A 338 21.81 11.33 -7.15
C GLU A 338 20.75 10.22 -7.28
N ARG A 339 20.85 9.17 -6.46
CA ARG A 339 19.89 8.05 -6.45
C ARG A 339 18.49 8.49 -6.05
N LEU A 340 18.35 9.40 -5.08
CA LEU A 340 17.05 9.93 -4.66
C LEU A 340 16.43 10.82 -5.75
N THR A 341 17.23 11.66 -6.41
CA THR A 341 16.77 12.50 -7.53
C THR A 341 16.42 11.67 -8.77
N GLY A 342 17.05 10.51 -8.96
CA GLY A 342 16.78 9.60 -10.07
C GLY A 342 15.53 8.73 -9.90
N LEU A 343 14.84 8.79 -8.75
CA LEU A 343 13.62 8.01 -8.52
C LEU A 343 12.48 8.44 -9.46
N GLY A 344 12.02 7.52 -10.32
CA GLY A 344 10.91 7.75 -11.26
C GLY A 344 9.51 7.53 -10.68
N HIS A 345 8.48 7.85 -11.47
CA HIS A 345 7.08 7.56 -11.14
C HIS A 345 6.56 6.38 -11.94
N ALA A 346 5.56 5.69 -11.39
CA ALA A 346 4.76 4.76 -12.19
C ALA A 346 3.95 5.56 -13.22
N PRO A 347 3.62 4.98 -14.38
CA PRO A 347 2.75 5.61 -15.35
C PRO A 347 1.44 6.15 -14.75
N PRO A 348 0.79 7.13 -15.40
CA PRO A 348 -0.44 7.71 -14.90
C PRO A 348 -1.56 6.69 -14.70
N PHE A 349 -2.50 7.00 -13.83
CA PHE A 349 -3.71 6.23 -13.63
C PHE A 349 -4.94 7.14 -13.57
N GLY A 350 -6.09 6.57 -13.91
CA GLY A 350 -7.40 7.21 -13.94
C GLY A 350 -8.38 6.53 -12.99
N VAL A 351 -9.14 7.34 -12.25
CA VAL A 351 -10.30 6.88 -11.47
C VAL A 351 -11.48 7.77 -11.83
N TRP A 352 -12.56 7.16 -12.30
CA TRP A 352 -13.78 7.87 -12.69
C TRP A 352 -14.95 7.39 -11.84
N ARG A 353 -15.45 8.26 -10.96
CA ARG A 353 -16.63 7.99 -10.15
C ARG A 353 -17.85 8.63 -10.81
N LEU A 354 -18.91 7.85 -10.96
CA LEU A 354 -20.14 8.17 -11.65
C LEU A 354 -21.33 7.95 -10.71
N TRP A 355 -22.18 8.96 -10.62
CA TRP A 355 -23.46 8.88 -9.92
C TRP A 355 -24.56 8.77 -10.98
N LEU A 356 -25.17 7.60 -11.09
CA LEU A 356 -26.12 7.28 -12.17
C LEU A 356 -27.56 7.28 -11.65
N ASP A 357 -28.49 7.64 -12.52
CA ASP A 357 -29.94 7.59 -12.24
C ASP A 357 -30.55 6.18 -12.33
N ARG A 358 -29.71 5.17 -12.59
CA ARG A 358 -30.11 3.76 -12.65
C ARG A 358 -29.49 2.96 -11.52
N PRO A 359 -30.23 1.98 -10.96
CA PRO A 359 -29.67 1.08 -9.97
C PRO A 359 -28.60 0.17 -10.58
N ALA A 360 -27.73 -0.37 -9.73
CA ALA A 360 -26.78 -1.38 -10.15
C ALA A 360 -27.49 -2.58 -10.80
N PRO A 361 -26.89 -3.19 -11.84
CA PRO A 361 -27.36 -4.46 -12.39
C PRO A 361 -27.48 -5.53 -11.30
N ARG A 362 -28.50 -6.40 -11.39
CA ARG A 362 -28.78 -7.41 -10.35
C ARG A 362 -27.66 -8.44 -10.17
N ASP A 363 -26.86 -8.65 -11.19
CA ASP A 363 -25.74 -9.59 -11.23
C ASP A 363 -24.38 -8.89 -11.05
N ALA A 364 -24.37 -7.60 -10.73
CA ALA A 364 -23.15 -6.85 -10.46
C ALA A 364 -22.46 -7.37 -9.19
N ALA A 365 -21.15 -7.54 -9.27
CA ALA A 365 -20.32 -7.76 -8.10
C ALA A 365 -19.98 -6.41 -7.44
N PRO A 366 -19.78 -6.35 -6.11
CA PRO A 366 -19.34 -5.12 -5.43
C PRO A 366 -18.03 -4.57 -6.01
N PHE A 367 -17.12 -5.47 -6.39
CA PHE A 367 -15.88 -5.17 -7.08
C PHE A 367 -15.66 -6.23 -8.16
N LEU A 368 -15.27 -5.80 -9.36
CA LEU A 368 -14.97 -6.66 -10.51
C LEU A 368 -13.67 -6.21 -11.15
N GLY A 369 -12.68 -7.10 -11.25
CA GLY A 369 -11.49 -6.86 -12.07
C GLY A 369 -11.74 -7.26 -13.52
N THR A 370 -11.27 -6.47 -14.47
CA THR A 370 -11.52 -6.64 -15.91
C THR A 370 -10.23 -6.79 -16.70
N SER A 371 -10.23 -7.71 -17.67
CA SER A 371 -9.11 -8.04 -18.57
C SER A 371 -9.56 -7.95 -20.02
N GLY A 372 -8.76 -7.32 -20.89
CA GLY A 372 -9.08 -7.20 -22.32
C GLY A 372 -10.18 -6.19 -22.64
N PHE A 373 -10.55 -5.32 -21.68
CA PHE A 373 -11.52 -4.23 -21.83
C PHE A 373 -10.82 -2.87 -22.01
N GLY A 374 -9.79 -2.84 -22.87
CA GLY A 374 -8.97 -1.65 -23.06
C GLY A 374 -8.32 -1.20 -21.74
N PRO A 375 -8.36 0.10 -21.39
CA PRO A 375 -7.80 0.63 -20.15
C PRO A 375 -8.70 0.40 -18.93
N LEU A 376 -9.87 -0.25 -19.05
CA LEU A 376 -10.74 -0.52 -17.91
C LEU A 376 -10.20 -1.72 -17.13
N ASP A 377 -9.64 -1.46 -15.95
CA ASP A 377 -9.03 -2.46 -15.09
C ASP A 377 -9.97 -2.97 -14.00
N ASN A 378 -10.81 -2.11 -13.42
CA ASN A 378 -11.79 -2.51 -12.42
C ASN A 378 -13.09 -1.70 -12.51
N ILE A 379 -14.18 -2.32 -12.08
CA ILE A 379 -15.49 -1.72 -11.87
C ILE A 379 -15.90 -1.98 -10.42
N SER A 380 -16.26 -0.93 -9.69
CA SER A 380 -16.79 -1.05 -8.32
C SER A 380 -18.16 -0.39 -8.22
N PHE A 381 -19.11 -1.07 -7.59
CA PHE A 381 -20.40 -0.49 -7.22
C PHE A 381 -20.36 -0.15 -5.73
N LEU A 382 -20.13 1.13 -5.44
CA LEU A 382 -19.73 1.57 -4.11
C LEU A 382 -20.86 1.47 -3.10
N GLU A 383 -22.13 1.52 -3.50
CA GLU A 383 -23.27 1.28 -2.60
C GLU A 383 -23.26 -0.11 -1.94
N MET A 384 -22.55 -1.06 -2.52
CA MET A 384 -22.37 -2.40 -1.96
C MET A 384 -21.22 -2.45 -0.93
N LEU A 385 -20.38 -1.42 -0.87
CA LEU A 385 -19.13 -1.38 -0.11
C LEU A 385 -19.16 -0.31 0.99
N GLU A 386 -19.50 0.92 0.60
CA GLU A 386 -19.48 2.15 1.39
C GLU A 386 -20.89 2.55 1.84
N ASP A 387 -21.04 2.91 3.12
CA ASP A 387 -22.33 3.29 3.70
C ASP A 387 -22.85 4.61 3.11
N GLY A 388 -22.01 5.64 2.92
CA GLY A 388 -22.41 6.91 2.29
C GLY A 388 -22.89 6.76 0.84
N ALA A 389 -22.24 5.91 0.04
CA ALA A 389 -22.68 5.59 -1.32
C ALA A 389 -24.03 4.87 -1.34
N ARG A 390 -24.26 3.97 -0.36
CA ARG A 390 -25.54 3.27 -0.20
C ARG A 390 -26.68 4.23 0.12
N ASP A 391 -26.45 5.14 1.05
CA ASP A 391 -27.44 6.14 1.44
C ASP A 391 -27.77 7.09 0.29
N TRP A 392 -26.79 7.42 -0.56
CA TRP A 392 -27.04 8.17 -1.78
C TRP A 392 -27.89 7.36 -2.77
N ALA A 393 -27.52 6.10 -3.05
CA ALA A 393 -28.22 5.23 -3.99
C ALA A 393 -29.69 4.99 -3.60
N VAL A 394 -29.96 4.75 -2.30
CA VAL A 394 -31.32 4.58 -1.77
C VAL A 394 -32.17 5.84 -1.96
N ARG A 395 -31.60 7.03 -1.77
CA ARG A 395 -32.31 8.31 -1.92
C ARG A 395 -32.65 8.65 -3.37
N HIS A 396 -31.77 8.33 -4.30
CA HIS A 396 -31.91 8.72 -5.71
C HIS A 396 -32.46 7.60 -6.59
N GLY A 397 -32.57 6.37 -6.08
CA GLY A 397 -32.93 5.19 -6.88
C GLY A 397 -31.86 4.81 -7.91
N GLY A 398 -30.62 5.23 -7.65
CA GLY A 398 -29.48 5.17 -8.58
C GLY A 398 -28.37 4.22 -8.14
N SER A 399 -27.17 4.40 -8.70
CA SER A 399 -25.95 3.68 -8.33
C SER A 399 -24.72 4.60 -8.34
N VAL A 400 -23.70 4.24 -7.55
CA VAL A 400 -22.41 4.94 -7.53
C VAL A 400 -21.36 3.98 -8.08
N VAL A 401 -20.96 4.21 -9.33
CA VAL A 401 -20.04 3.34 -10.06
C VAL A 401 -18.66 3.99 -10.12
N GLU A 402 -17.62 3.24 -9.79
CA GLU A 402 -16.23 3.69 -9.90
C GLU A 402 -15.46 2.81 -10.88
N LEU A 403 -14.86 3.46 -11.88
CA LEU A 403 -14.06 2.82 -12.93
C LEU A 403 -12.59 3.16 -12.73
N HIS A 404 -11.74 2.15 -12.82
CA HIS A 404 -10.29 2.29 -12.68
C HIS A 404 -9.58 1.99 -13.98
N ALA A 405 -8.57 2.79 -14.27
CA ALA A 405 -7.65 2.60 -15.37
C ALA A 405 -6.22 2.79 -14.88
N TYR A 406 -5.41 1.76 -14.97
CA TYR A 406 -4.05 1.75 -14.47
C TYR A 406 -3.06 1.72 -15.64
N ALA A 407 -1.85 2.22 -15.39
CA ALA A 407 -0.81 2.32 -16.40
C ALA A 407 -1.29 2.94 -17.72
N LEU A 408 -2.00 4.08 -17.62
CA LEU A 408 -2.63 4.75 -18.75
C LEU A 408 -1.59 5.07 -19.84
N PRO A 409 -1.91 4.77 -21.11
CA PRO A 409 -1.18 5.29 -22.25
C PRO A 409 -1.08 6.82 -22.20
N ALA A 410 0.06 7.37 -22.64
CA ALA A 410 0.34 8.80 -22.51
C ALA A 410 -0.67 9.70 -23.24
N ASP A 411 -1.24 9.22 -24.35
CA ASP A 411 -2.30 9.89 -25.11
C ASP A 411 -3.62 9.95 -24.34
N LEU A 412 -4.04 8.83 -23.73
CA LEU A 412 -5.26 8.78 -22.91
C LEU A 412 -5.11 9.51 -21.56
N ALA A 413 -3.89 9.59 -21.03
CA ALA A 413 -3.61 10.31 -19.79
C ALA A 413 -3.81 11.84 -19.92
N VAL A 414 -3.73 12.39 -21.14
CA VAL A 414 -3.93 13.82 -21.41
C VAL A 414 -5.25 14.13 -22.10
N ASP A 415 -5.87 13.16 -22.79
CA ASP A 415 -7.19 13.30 -23.41
C ASP A 415 -8.27 12.67 -22.52
N GLU A 416 -8.73 13.44 -21.54
CA GLU A 416 -9.75 12.96 -20.61
C GLU A 416 -11.10 12.68 -21.28
N ALA A 417 -11.40 13.30 -22.43
CA ALA A 417 -12.65 13.06 -23.15
C ALA A 417 -12.61 11.67 -23.83
N ALA A 418 -11.48 11.36 -24.48
CA ALA A 418 -11.24 10.04 -25.04
C ALA A 418 -11.22 8.96 -23.93
N LEU A 419 -10.61 9.25 -22.78
CA LEU A 419 -10.62 8.32 -21.64
C LEU A 419 -12.05 8.04 -21.16
N ARG A 420 -12.88 9.06 -20.93
CA ARG A 420 -14.29 8.89 -20.55
C ARG A 420 -15.06 8.07 -21.57
N GLU A 421 -14.90 8.37 -22.86
CA GLU A 421 -15.58 7.65 -23.92
C GLU A 421 -15.23 6.15 -23.92
N VAL A 422 -13.94 5.84 -23.78
CA VAL A 422 -13.46 4.45 -23.74
C VAL A 422 -13.95 3.73 -22.50
N LEU A 423 -13.82 4.32 -21.31
CA LEU A 423 -14.25 3.69 -20.06
C LEU A 423 -15.76 3.47 -20.03
N TRP A 424 -16.55 4.44 -20.52
CA TRP A 424 -18.00 4.30 -20.61
C TRP A 424 -18.40 3.17 -21.57
N ARG A 425 -17.77 3.10 -22.74
CA ARG A 425 -18.04 2.05 -23.74
C ARG A 425 -17.76 0.65 -23.18
N GLU A 426 -16.65 0.48 -22.47
CA GLU A 426 -16.28 -0.81 -21.88
C GLU A 426 -17.15 -1.15 -20.65
N LEU A 427 -17.55 -0.16 -19.84
CA LEU A 427 -18.57 -0.35 -18.80
C LEU A 427 -19.87 -0.88 -19.40
N LEU A 428 -20.38 -0.29 -20.49
CA LEU A 428 -21.61 -0.75 -21.14
C LEU A 428 -21.46 -2.14 -21.78
N ARG A 429 -20.26 -2.50 -22.22
CA ARG A 429 -19.97 -3.86 -22.71
C ARG A 429 -20.07 -4.90 -21.60
N VAL A 430 -19.62 -4.55 -20.38
CA VAL A 430 -19.73 -5.43 -19.20
C VAL A 430 -21.15 -5.43 -18.63
N HIS A 431 -21.79 -4.26 -18.56
CA HIS A 431 -23.10 -4.04 -17.99
C HIS A 431 -24.04 -3.30 -18.97
N PRO A 432 -24.58 -4.00 -19.99
CA PRO A 432 -25.47 -3.39 -20.99
C PRO A 432 -26.75 -2.77 -20.41
N GLY A 433 -27.19 -3.20 -19.23
CA GLY A 433 -28.35 -2.63 -18.54
C GLY A 433 -28.20 -1.16 -18.12
N LEU A 434 -26.97 -0.64 -18.11
CA LEU A 434 -26.67 0.76 -17.86
C LEU A 434 -26.78 1.64 -19.13
N ASP A 435 -27.06 1.04 -20.29
CA ASP A 435 -27.22 1.82 -21.52
C ASP A 435 -28.40 2.80 -21.42
N GLY A 436 -28.14 4.06 -21.75
CA GLY A 436 -29.05 5.18 -21.55
C GLY A 436 -29.28 5.58 -20.09
N ALA A 437 -28.41 5.20 -19.15
CA ALA A 437 -28.38 5.82 -17.82
C ALA A 437 -27.92 7.27 -17.93
N ARG A 438 -28.54 8.17 -17.16
CA ARG A 438 -28.12 9.56 -17.04
C ARG A 438 -27.09 9.68 -15.92
N VAL A 439 -26.00 10.38 -16.21
CA VAL A 439 -25.01 10.77 -15.23
C VAL A 439 -25.53 12.00 -14.46
N LEU A 440 -25.84 11.82 -13.18
CA LEU A 440 -26.30 12.88 -12.27
C LEU A 440 -25.12 13.69 -11.70
N GLY A 441 -23.94 13.06 -11.65
CA GLY A 441 -22.68 13.69 -11.32
C GLY A 441 -21.53 12.78 -11.70
N GLU A 442 -20.35 13.37 -11.88
CA GLU A 442 -19.13 12.64 -12.17
C GLU A 442 -17.92 13.35 -11.58
N GLU A 443 -16.90 12.58 -11.24
CA GLU A 443 -15.57 13.09 -10.89
C GLU A 443 -14.53 12.17 -11.53
N LEU A 444 -13.71 12.72 -12.44
CA LEU A 444 -12.57 12.02 -13.02
C LEU A 444 -11.28 12.52 -12.38
N LEU A 445 -10.45 11.59 -11.94
CA LEU A 445 -9.15 11.84 -11.37
C LEU A 445 -8.08 11.15 -12.23
N VAL A 446 -7.18 11.93 -12.83
CA VAL A 446 -5.95 11.40 -13.46
C VAL A 446 -4.71 11.86 -12.69
N ARG A 447 -3.82 10.94 -12.30
CA ARG A 447 -2.64 11.24 -11.47
C ARG A 447 -1.42 10.40 -11.84
N GLU A 448 -0.23 10.96 -11.58
CA GLU A 448 1.08 10.36 -11.82
C GLU A 448 2.02 10.63 -10.64
N ASP A 449 1.71 10.05 -9.48
CA ASP A 449 2.44 10.26 -8.23
C ASP A 449 2.77 8.95 -7.47
N CYS A 450 2.35 7.79 -8.00
CA CYS A 450 2.71 6.49 -7.45
C CYS A 450 4.21 6.20 -7.66
N PRO A 451 4.88 5.57 -6.68
CA PRO A 451 6.29 5.22 -6.81
C PRO A 451 6.49 4.07 -7.80
N LEU A 452 7.44 4.22 -8.73
CA LEU A 452 7.93 3.08 -9.52
C LEU A 452 9.07 2.38 -8.78
N VAL A 453 8.98 1.05 -8.71
CA VAL A 453 10.09 0.20 -8.28
C VAL A 453 10.67 -0.49 -9.51
N GLY A 454 11.67 0.17 -10.13
CA GLY A 454 12.35 -0.29 -11.34
C GLY A 454 13.27 -1.50 -11.15
N THR A 455 14.06 -1.83 -12.16
CA THR A 455 15.01 -2.96 -12.12
C THR A 455 16.36 -2.60 -11.46
N ASP A 456 16.51 -1.37 -10.98
CA ASP A 456 17.73 -0.89 -10.33
C ASP A 456 18.12 -1.72 -9.10
N PRO A 457 19.43 -1.86 -8.82
CA PRO A 457 19.91 -2.67 -7.71
C PRO A 457 19.29 -2.30 -6.36
N TRP A 458 18.72 -3.27 -5.67
CA TRP A 458 17.94 -3.08 -4.45
C TRP A 458 18.67 -2.27 -3.38
N ALA A 459 19.94 -2.61 -3.13
CA ALA A 459 20.77 -2.00 -2.09
C ALA A 459 21.05 -0.51 -2.32
N THR A 460 20.86 -0.02 -3.54
CA THR A 460 21.14 1.38 -3.90
C THR A 460 19.95 2.29 -3.60
N ARG A 461 18.73 1.73 -3.50
CA ARG A 461 17.51 2.49 -3.21
C ARG A 461 17.60 3.20 -1.86
N PRO A 462 17.18 4.48 -1.76
CA PRO A 462 17.06 5.17 -0.48
C PRO A 462 16.15 4.38 0.46
N GLY A 463 16.60 4.16 1.69
CA GLY A 463 15.79 3.56 2.76
C GLY A 463 15.41 4.59 3.82
N VAL A 464 14.93 4.11 4.97
CA VAL A 464 14.52 4.96 6.10
C VAL A 464 15.65 5.87 6.60
N ARG A 465 16.88 5.34 6.65
CA ARG A 465 18.05 6.11 7.09
C ARG A 465 18.57 6.98 5.96
N THR A 466 18.78 8.26 6.25
CA THR A 466 19.49 9.18 5.36
C THR A 466 20.94 9.38 5.83
N PRO A 467 21.80 10.04 5.04
CA PRO A 467 23.15 10.39 5.48
C PRO A 467 23.20 11.30 6.71
N ASP A 468 22.13 12.07 6.99
CA ASP A 468 22.02 12.85 8.23
C ASP A 468 21.10 12.13 9.23
N PRO A 469 21.57 11.77 10.44
CA PRO A 469 20.76 11.02 11.41
C PRO A 469 19.59 11.81 12.01
N ARG A 470 19.49 13.12 11.77
CA ARG A 470 18.36 13.97 12.18
C ARG A 470 17.20 13.88 11.18
N VAL A 471 17.43 13.40 9.96
CA VAL A 471 16.40 13.28 8.92
C VAL A 471 16.22 11.81 8.56
N VAL A 472 15.00 11.31 8.67
CA VAL A 472 14.62 9.96 8.26
C VAL A 472 13.51 10.02 7.22
N LEU A 473 13.48 9.04 6.31
CA LEU A 473 12.44 8.90 5.30
C LEU A 473 11.39 7.88 5.75
N ALA A 474 10.14 8.10 5.36
CA ALA A 474 9.07 7.13 5.47
C ALA A 474 8.19 7.17 4.21
N GLY A 475 7.62 6.03 3.82
CA GLY A 475 6.80 5.93 2.61
C GLY A 475 6.84 4.53 1.99
N ASP A 476 5.91 4.25 1.10
CA ASP A 476 5.94 3.02 0.29
C ASP A 476 6.97 3.10 -0.86
N GLY A 477 7.39 4.31 -1.23
CA GLY A 477 8.34 4.54 -2.32
C GLY A 477 9.81 4.32 -1.98
N ILE A 478 10.15 4.02 -0.72
CA ILE A 478 11.51 3.79 -0.25
C ILE A 478 11.79 2.30 0.00
N ARG A 479 13.07 1.96 0.12
CA ARG A 479 13.55 0.60 0.39
C ARG A 479 13.08 0.11 1.76
N CYS A 480 12.51 -1.10 1.80
CA CYS A 480 12.13 -1.79 3.03
C CYS A 480 12.55 -3.26 2.94
N GLU A 481 13.42 -3.73 3.83
CA GLU A 481 13.98 -5.09 3.76
C GLU A 481 12.95 -6.20 4.02
N LEU A 482 11.75 -5.84 4.48
CA LEU A 482 10.64 -6.76 4.75
C LEU A 482 9.83 -6.99 3.47
N PRO A 483 9.32 -8.21 3.23
CA PRO A 483 8.39 -8.50 2.14
C PRO A 483 7.03 -7.87 2.44
N VAL A 484 6.93 -6.56 2.30
CA VAL A 484 5.72 -5.76 2.46
C VAL A 484 5.63 -4.75 1.31
N ALA A 485 4.42 -4.33 0.96
CA ALA A 485 4.18 -3.48 -0.19
C ALA A 485 3.05 -2.46 0.06
N LEU A 486 2.98 -1.44 -0.80
CA LEU A 486 1.88 -0.48 -0.86
C LEU A 486 1.59 0.16 0.52
N MET A 487 0.32 0.22 0.91
CA MET A 487 -0.12 0.80 2.19
C MET A 487 0.56 0.16 3.42
N GLU A 488 0.82 -1.14 3.39
CA GLU A 488 1.53 -1.81 4.48
C GLU A 488 2.99 -1.36 4.56
N ARG A 489 3.67 -1.17 3.43
CA ARG A 489 5.04 -0.62 3.41
C ARG A 489 5.06 0.82 3.91
N ALA A 490 4.07 1.64 3.56
CA ALA A 490 3.95 2.99 4.10
C ALA A 490 3.87 2.96 5.64
N ALA A 491 2.98 2.14 6.21
CA ALA A 491 2.87 2.01 7.67
C ALA A 491 4.17 1.46 8.29
N THR A 492 4.73 0.40 7.70
CA THR A 492 5.95 -0.27 8.17
C THR A 492 7.13 0.69 8.22
N THR A 493 7.38 1.44 7.16
CA THR A 493 8.49 2.40 7.09
C THR A 493 8.26 3.59 8.01
N GLY A 494 7.01 4.00 8.24
CA GLY A 494 6.66 4.99 9.27
C GLY A 494 7.05 4.56 10.68
N PHE A 495 6.72 3.32 11.07
CA PHE A 495 7.18 2.74 12.34
C PHE A 495 8.70 2.62 12.40
N GLN A 496 9.35 2.17 11.33
CA GLN A 496 10.81 2.06 11.26
C GLN A 496 11.52 3.43 11.34
N ALA A 497 10.93 4.49 10.78
CA ALA A 497 11.43 5.85 10.86
C ALA A 497 11.36 6.36 12.30
N ALA A 498 10.21 6.19 12.97
CA ALA A 498 10.06 6.51 14.38
C ALA A 498 11.06 5.73 15.24
N ASP A 499 11.14 4.40 15.08
CA ASP A 499 12.05 3.54 15.83
C ASP A 499 13.54 3.90 15.61
N THR A 500 13.89 4.39 14.42
CA THR A 500 15.25 4.86 14.11
C THR A 500 15.59 6.10 14.94
N LEU A 501 14.66 7.05 15.09
CA LEU A 501 14.85 8.23 15.92
C LEU A 501 14.84 7.89 17.42
N LEU A 502 13.87 7.08 17.86
CA LEU A 502 13.74 6.65 19.26
C LEU A 502 15.00 5.94 19.75
N ALA A 503 15.58 5.06 18.93
CA ALA A 503 16.82 4.36 19.29
C ALA A 503 18.01 5.30 19.44
N ARG A 504 18.09 6.38 18.66
CA ARG A 504 19.12 7.41 18.81
C ARG A 504 19.04 8.11 20.17
N TRP A 505 17.84 8.21 20.73
CA TRP A 505 17.57 8.86 22.02
C TRP A 505 17.50 7.89 23.20
N ASP A 506 17.88 6.62 23.00
CA ASP A 506 17.81 5.57 24.02
C ASP A 506 16.36 5.34 24.55
N VAL A 507 15.37 5.58 23.68
CA VAL A 507 13.93 5.41 23.94
C VAL A 507 13.43 4.11 23.28
N ALA A 508 12.59 3.36 23.98
CA ALA A 508 12.10 2.08 23.49
C ALA A 508 11.27 2.21 22.21
N GLY A 509 11.65 1.48 21.15
CA GLY A 509 10.87 1.40 19.91
C GLY A 509 9.63 0.49 20.00
N HIS A 510 8.93 0.35 18.88
CA HIS A 510 7.73 -0.48 18.74
C HIS A 510 8.01 -1.82 18.09
N GLY A 511 8.97 -1.86 17.15
CA GLY A 511 9.15 -2.98 16.25
C GLY A 511 8.06 -3.02 15.17
N THR A 512 8.18 -3.99 14.28
CA THR A 512 7.24 -4.18 13.17
C THR A 512 6.91 -5.65 13.00
N TRP A 513 5.85 -5.94 12.26
CA TRP A 513 5.47 -7.30 11.92
C TRP A 513 5.59 -7.54 10.42
N SER A 514 5.86 -8.77 10.04
CA SER A 514 6.01 -9.14 8.64
C SER A 514 5.43 -10.54 8.41
N PRO A 515 4.99 -10.85 7.18
CA PRO A 515 5.03 -12.23 6.70
C PRO A 515 6.44 -12.85 6.94
N PRO A 516 6.56 -14.19 6.98
CA PRO A 516 7.84 -14.86 7.19
C PRO A 516 8.90 -14.35 6.23
N LEU A 517 10.12 -14.14 6.69
CA LEU A 517 11.21 -13.70 5.80
C LEU A 517 11.71 -14.81 4.88
N ARG A 518 11.29 -16.06 5.11
CA ARG A 518 11.69 -17.23 4.32
C ARG A 518 10.49 -18.00 3.79
N GLY A 519 10.72 -18.77 2.73
CA GLY A 519 9.75 -19.71 2.18
C GLY A 519 9.10 -20.63 3.22
N ARG A 520 7.81 -20.92 3.06
CA ARG A 520 7.04 -21.74 4.02
C ARG A 520 7.23 -23.25 3.86
N VAL A 521 7.76 -23.69 2.72
CA VAL A 521 7.84 -25.10 2.32
C VAL A 521 9.27 -25.61 2.53
N PRO A 522 9.54 -26.40 3.59
CA PRO A 522 10.87 -26.97 3.80
C PRO A 522 11.27 -27.87 2.62
N GLY A 523 12.53 -27.77 2.19
CA GLY A 523 13.06 -28.61 1.12
C GLY A 523 12.79 -28.13 -0.31
N ALA A 524 11.99 -27.07 -0.51
CA ALA A 524 11.76 -26.49 -1.84
C ALA A 524 13.06 -26.09 -2.54
N GLY A 525 13.97 -25.41 -1.84
CA GLY A 525 15.30 -25.06 -2.39
C GLY A 525 16.22 -26.26 -2.64
N ALA A 526 16.10 -27.34 -1.86
CA ALA A 526 16.85 -28.57 -2.11
C ALA A 526 16.35 -29.27 -3.38
N LEU A 527 15.03 -29.36 -3.55
CA LEU A 527 14.40 -29.91 -4.75
C LEU A 527 14.70 -29.07 -5.99
N ARG A 528 14.64 -27.73 -5.88
CA ARG A 528 15.05 -26.81 -6.95
C ARG A 528 16.47 -27.10 -7.42
N ARG A 529 17.44 -27.17 -6.50
CA ARG A 529 18.84 -27.48 -6.84
C ARG A 529 19.04 -28.83 -7.52
N ILE A 530 18.20 -29.83 -7.21
CA ILE A 530 18.25 -31.14 -7.86
C ILE A 530 17.71 -31.04 -9.29
N LEU A 531 16.57 -30.37 -9.47
CA LEU A 531 15.91 -30.22 -10.77
C LEU A 531 16.67 -29.28 -11.72
N SER A 532 17.35 -28.25 -11.22
CA SER A 532 18.16 -27.34 -12.06
C SER A 532 19.51 -27.92 -12.50
N ARG A 533 19.87 -29.13 -12.03
CA ARG A 533 21.13 -29.82 -12.38
C ARG A 533 20.96 -30.93 -13.43
N GLY A 534 19.72 -31.30 -13.75
CA GLY A 534 19.37 -32.25 -14.80
C GLY A 534 18.81 -31.50 -16.00
#